data_AF-A0AAJ1N1T7-F1
#
_entry.id   AF-A0AAJ1N1T7-F1
#
_cell.length_a   1.000
_cell.length_b   1.000
_cell.length_c   1.000
_cell.angle_alpha   90.00
_cell.angle_beta   90.00
_cell.angle_gamma   90.00
#
_symmetry.space_group_name_H-M   'P 1'
#
loop_
_entity.id
_entity.type
_entity.pdbx_description
1 polymer ?
#
loop_
_entity_poly.entity_id
_entity_poly.type
_entity_poly.pdbx_seq_one_letter_code
_entity_poly.pdbx_strand_id
1 'polypeptide(L)'
;MANQLIRGSKGGGESPRTPVESPDSLQSTSYAKILLALGEGEFAGGLDGTNIFLDNTPIIGPDGQANFQGVKWEFRPGTPHQDYIKGMPAVENDITVGTELTESWVRSVTNTQLSAVRLRLSCPQLQEQKDDGDT
;
A
#
# COMPACT_ATOMS: atom_id res chain seq x y z
N MET A 1 -53.26 48.10 22.47
CA MET A 1 -52.51 46.87 22.13
C MET A 1 -51.12 47.30 21.70
N ALA A 2 -50.12 47.12 22.56
CA ALA A 2 -48.75 47.56 22.28
C ALA A 2 -48.07 46.53 21.36
N ASN A 3 -47.54 46.99 20.22
CA ASN A 3 -46.83 46.13 19.27
C ASN A 3 -45.42 45.85 19.81
N GLN A 4 -45.22 44.70 20.46
CA GLN A 4 -43.89 44.27 20.89
C GLN A 4 -43.06 43.86 19.68
N LEU A 5 -42.05 44.67 19.35
CA LEU A 5 -41.08 44.36 18.32
C LEU A 5 -40.16 43.25 18.81
N ILE A 6 -40.39 42.02 18.34
CA ILE A 6 -39.49 40.87 18.55
C ILE A 6 -38.16 41.17 17.84
N ARG A 7 -37.06 41.26 18.60
CA ARG A 7 -35.69 41.32 18.03
C ARG A 7 -34.92 40.07 18.45
N GLY A 8 -34.45 39.33 17.45
CA GLY A 8 -33.47 38.27 17.66
C GLY A 8 -32.07 38.88 17.76
N SER A 9 -31.38 38.59 18.86
CA SER A 9 -29.94 38.81 18.95
C SER A 9 -29.25 37.63 18.27
N LYS A 10 -28.60 37.87 17.12
CA LYS A 10 -27.66 36.90 16.55
C LYS A 10 -26.47 36.82 17.53
N GLY A 11 -26.34 35.69 18.22
CA GLY A 11 -25.18 35.37 19.04
C GLY A 11 -23.88 35.63 18.25
N GLY A 12 -22.92 36.24 18.93
CA GLY A 12 -21.69 36.78 18.36
C GLY A 12 -20.98 35.82 17.41
N GLY A 13 -20.34 36.42 16.41
CA GLY A 13 -19.55 35.71 15.42
C GLY A 13 -18.33 35.03 16.04
N GLU A 14 -18.45 33.74 16.26
CA GLU A 14 -17.33 32.85 15.96
C GLU A 14 -17.40 32.56 14.47
N SER A 15 -16.31 32.86 13.76
CA SER A 15 -16.17 32.42 12.37
C SER A 15 -16.34 30.90 12.39
N PRO A 16 -17.23 30.31 11.56
CA PRO A 16 -17.37 28.86 11.51
C PRO A 16 -16.01 28.27 11.16
N ARG A 17 -15.37 27.62 12.13
CA ARG A 17 -14.14 26.87 11.91
C ARG A 17 -14.49 25.80 10.89
N THR A 18 -13.76 25.76 9.78
CA THR A 18 -13.86 24.66 8.83
C THR A 18 -13.07 23.51 9.43
N PRO A 19 -13.70 22.35 9.71
CA PRO A 19 -12.96 21.20 10.19
C PRO A 19 -11.85 20.82 9.21
N VAL A 20 -10.66 20.53 9.73
CA VAL A 20 -9.51 20.13 8.91
C VAL A 20 -9.26 18.65 9.16
N GLU A 21 -9.43 17.83 8.12
CA GLU A 21 -9.02 16.43 8.15
C GLU A 21 -7.50 16.35 8.13
N SER A 22 -6.94 15.61 9.08
CA SER A 22 -5.51 15.28 9.05
C SER A 22 -5.19 14.48 7.78
N PRO A 23 -4.05 14.74 7.10
CA PRO A 23 -3.72 14.02 5.87
C PRO A 23 -3.64 12.51 6.13
N ASP A 24 -4.47 11.76 5.42
CA ASP A 24 -4.56 10.30 5.51
C ASP A 24 -3.22 9.65 5.10
N SER A 25 -2.40 9.37 6.10
CA SER A 25 -1.14 8.63 5.99
C SER A 25 -1.27 7.21 6.54
N LEU A 26 -2.49 6.78 6.86
CA LEU A 26 -2.81 5.44 7.37
C LEU A 26 -2.82 4.37 6.26
N GLN A 27 -2.72 4.80 5.00
CA GLN A 27 -2.62 3.92 3.83
C GLN A 27 -1.21 3.31 3.73
N SER A 28 -1.03 2.13 4.32
CA SER A 28 0.19 1.33 4.17
C SER A 28 0.40 0.93 2.70
N THR A 29 1.35 1.58 2.01
CA THR A 29 1.79 1.14 0.68
C THR A 29 2.59 -0.15 0.82
N SER A 30 2.08 -1.26 0.27
CA SER A 30 2.79 -2.53 0.22
C SER A 30 3.28 -2.81 -1.20
N TYR A 31 4.55 -3.24 -1.32
CA TYR A 31 5.15 -3.58 -2.60
C TYR A 31 5.30 -5.09 -2.71
N ALA A 32 4.83 -5.66 -3.82
CA ALA A 32 5.08 -7.06 -4.16
C ALA A 32 6.24 -7.17 -5.17
N LYS A 33 7.06 -8.20 -5.03
CA LYS A 33 8.09 -8.59 -6.01
C LYS A 33 7.82 -10.04 -6.41
N ILE A 34 7.68 -10.31 -7.70
CA ILE A 34 7.28 -11.61 -8.23
C ILE A 34 8.31 -12.05 -9.26
N LEU A 35 8.81 -13.29 -9.15
CA LEU A 35 9.64 -13.94 -10.15
C LEU A 35 8.87 -15.08 -10.79
N LEU A 36 8.77 -15.10 -12.11
CA LEU A 36 8.08 -16.14 -12.85
C LEU A 36 9.07 -16.87 -13.75
N ALA A 37 9.13 -18.19 -13.59
CA ALA A 37 9.81 -19.08 -14.53
C ALA A 37 8.81 -19.51 -15.60
N LEU A 38 8.92 -18.95 -16.81
CA LEU A 38 7.97 -19.18 -17.91
C LEU A 38 8.22 -20.51 -18.64
N GLY A 39 9.47 -20.96 -18.68
CA GLY A 39 9.85 -22.23 -19.30
C GLY A 39 11.36 -22.38 -19.40
N GLU A 40 11.79 -23.44 -20.08
CA GLU A 40 13.19 -23.76 -20.34
C GLU A 40 13.61 -23.38 -21.77
N GLY A 41 14.91 -23.18 -21.98
CA GLY A 41 15.46 -22.81 -23.28
C GLY A 41 15.35 -21.31 -23.60
N GLU A 42 15.80 -20.94 -24.79
CA GLU A 42 15.82 -19.55 -25.24
C GLU A 42 14.48 -19.16 -25.89
N PHE A 43 13.80 -18.19 -25.30
CA PHE A 43 12.61 -17.55 -25.82
C PHE A 43 12.97 -16.47 -26.83
N ALA A 44 12.21 -16.44 -27.93
CA ALA A 44 12.32 -15.44 -28.98
C ALA A 44 11.70 -14.09 -28.56
N GLY A 45 12.28 -13.43 -27.54
CA GLY A 45 11.96 -12.04 -27.17
C GLY A 45 10.46 -11.70 -27.10
N GLY A 46 10.11 -10.44 -27.36
CA GLY A 46 8.72 -10.02 -27.61
C GLY A 46 7.83 -9.85 -26.38
N LEU A 47 8.29 -10.22 -25.18
CA LEU A 47 7.58 -9.87 -23.94
C LEU A 47 7.85 -8.39 -23.61
N ASP A 48 6.85 -7.56 -23.80
CA ASP A 48 6.90 -6.12 -23.49
C ASP A 48 5.73 -5.69 -22.60
N GLY A 49 5.74 -4.45 -22.14
CA GLY A 49 4.70 -3.92 -21.27
C GLY A 49 3.30 -3.88 -21.90
N THR A 50 3.19 -4.00 -23.23
CA THR A 50 1.90 -4.09 -23.93
C THR A 50 1.34 -5.51 -23.91
N ASN A 51 2.21 -6.51 -23.73
CA ASN A 51 1.87 -7.93 -23.68
C ASN A 51 1.86 -8.52 -22.26
N ILE A 52 2.14 -7.70 -21.24
CA ILE A 52 2.01 -8.10 -19.83
C ILE A 52 0.75 -7.48 -19.25
N PHE A 53 -0.11 -8.33 -18.70
CA PHE A 53 -1.43 -7.92 -18.21
C PHE A 53 -1.54 -8.09 -16.68
N LEU A 54 -2.09 -7.08 -16.03
CA LEU A 54 -2.56 -7.14 -14.65
C LEU A 54 -4.08 -7.05 -14.67
N ASP A 55 -4.74 -8.12 -14.25
CA ASP A 55 -6.21 -8.25 -14.29
C ASP A 55 -6.80 -7.87 -15.66
N ASN A 56 -6.32 -8.53 -16.71
CA ASN A 56 -6.70 -8.31 -18.11
C ASN A 56 -6.43 -6.89 -18.66
N THR A 57 -5.73 -6.03 -17.91
CA THR A 57 -5.33 -4.69 -18.36
C THR A 57 -3.82 -4.68 -18.65
N PRO A 58 -3.38 -4.30 -19.86
CA PRO A 58 -1.95 -4.27 -20.17
C PRO A 58 -1.25 -3.19 -19.35
N ILE A 59 0.02 -3.41 -18.97
CA ILE A 59 0.78 -2.44 -18.18
C ILE A 59 0.99 -1.14 -18.97
N ILE A 60 1.26 -1.27 -20.26
CA ILE A 60 1.36 -0.18 -21.22
C ILE A 60 0.16 -0.28 -22.15
N GLY A 61 -0.64 0.77 -22.19
CA GLY A 61 -1.78 0.89 -23.08
C GLY A 61 -1.38 0.91 -24.56
N PRO A 62 -2.34 0.71 -25.47
CA PRO A 62 -2.11 0.76 -26.92
C PRO A 62 -1.66 2.15 -27.42
N ASP A 63 -1.90 3.19 -26.62
CA ASP A 63 -1.43 4.55 -26.82
C ASP A 63 0.02 4.79 -26.33
N GLY A 64 0.67 3.76 -25.78
CA GLY A 64 2.02 3.82 -25.24
C GLY A 64 2.12 4.40 -23.83
N GLN A 65 0.99 4.75 -23.19
CA GLN A 65 0.97 5.27 -21.82
C GLN A 65 0.90 4.14 -20.79
N ALA A 66 1.50 4.34 -19.62
CA ALA A 66 1.42 3.36 -18.54
C ALA A 66 0.05 3.41 -17.84
N ASN A 67 -0.67 2.29 -17.84
CA ASN A 67 -1.95 2.16 -17.13
C ASN A 67 -1.75 2.06 -15.61
N PHE A 68 -0.59 1.59 -15.16
CA PHE A 68 -0.24 1.46 -13.75
C PHE A 68 1.05 2.21 -13.44
N GLN A 69 1.00 3.08 -12.43
CA GLN A 69 2.19 3.76 -11.93
C GLN A 69 2.97 2.85 -10.96
N GLY A 70 4.30 2.96 -10.99
CA GLY A 70 5.17 2.23 -10.04
C GLY A 70 5.44 0.76 -10.39
N VAL A 71 4.91 0.25 -11.50
CA VAL A 71 5.22 -1.10 -11.98
C VAL A 71 6.58 -1.10 -12.70
N LYS A 72 7.47 -1.99 -12.26
CA LYS A 72 8.76 -2.26 -12.91
C LYS A 72 8.80 -3.73 -13.29
N TRP A 73 9.27 -4.04 -14.49
CA TRP A 73 9.38 -5.40 -14.99
C TRP A 73 10.71 -5.59 -15.74
N GLU A 74 11.15 -6.84 -15.81
CA GLU A 74 12.35 -7.26 -16.53
C GLU A 74 12.04 -8.63 -17.15
N PHE A 75 12.38 -8.82 -18.43
CA PHE A 75 12.26 -10.10 -19.10
C PHE A 75 13.64 -10.66 -19.39
N ARG A 76 13.78 -11.98 -19.20
CA ARG A 76 15.02 -12.70 -19.48
C ARG A 76 14.72 -13.84 -20.45
N PRO A 77 15.38 -13.87 -21.62
CA PRO A 77 15.03 -14.80 -22.68
C PRO A 77 15.44 -16.25 -22.42
N GLY A 78 16.13 -16.59 -21.33
CA GLY A 78 16.55 -17.98 -21.07
C GLY A 78 17.89 -18.41 -21.71
N THR A 79 18.69 -17.47 -22.23
CA THR A 79 20.03 -17.73 -22.78
C THR A 79 20.96 -18.47 -21.79
N PRO A 80 21.93 -19.28 -22.27
CA PRO A 80 22.90 -19.95 -21.38
C PRO A 80 23.74 -19.00 -20.54
N HIS A 81 24.03 -17.81 -21.08
CA HIS A 81 24.69 -16.73 -20.36
C HIS A 81 23.66 -15.66 -19.98
N GLN A 82 23.47 -15.47 -18.68
CA GLN A 82 22.58 -14.44 -18.12
C GLN A 82 23.23 -13.76 -16.92
N ASP A 83 22.93 -12.48 -16.79
CA ASP A 83 23.29 -11.73 -15.59
C ASP A 83 22.52 -12.22 -14.37
N TYR A 84 23.03 -11.95 -13.19
CA TYR A 84 22.35 -12.28 -11.92
C TYR A 84 21.03 -11.50 -11.76
N ILE A 85 19.99 -12.12 -11.18
CA ILE A 85 18.70 -11.47 -10.86
C ILE A 85 18.88 -10.59 -9.62
N LYS A 86 18.96 -9.27 -9.80
CA LYS A 86 19.09 -8.31 -8.71
C LYS A 86 17.71 -7.99 -8.11
N GLY A 87 17.67 -7.73 -6.80
CA GLY A 87 16.47 -7.19 -6.15
C GLY A 87 15.53 -8.21 -5.49
N MET A 88 15.85 -9.51 -5.58
CA MET A 88 15.21 -10.59 -4.82
C MET A 88 16.25 -11.29 -3.90
N PRO A 89 16.76 -10.58 -2.88
CA PRO A 89 17.81 -11.11 -2.02
C PRO A 89 17.32 -12.17 -1.04
N ALA A 90 16.00 -12.30 -0.84
CA ALA A 90 15.41 -13.14 0.18
C ALA A 90 14.06 -13.70 -0.26
N VAL A 91 13.80 -14.95 0.12
CA VAL A 91 12.46 -15.53 0.17
C VAL A 91 11.89 -15.17 1.54
N GLU A 92 10.80 -14.41 1.55
CA GLU A 92 10.11 -13.99 2.78
C GLU A 92 8.88 -14.88 2.98
N ASN A 93 8.62 -15.30 4.22
CA ASN A 93 7.41 -16.02 4.60
C ASN A 93 6.69 -15.22 5.68
N ASP A 94 5.44 -14.84 5.42
CA ASP A 94 4.60 -14.11 6.37
C ASP A 94 3.77 -15.12 7.18
N ILE A 95 3.78 -14.98 8.51
CA ILE A 95 3.00 -15.82 9.41
C ILE A 95 2.13 -14.89 10.24
N THR A 96 0.84 -14.84 9.90
CA THR A 96 -0.13 -14.04 10.66
C THR A 96 -0.28 -14.59 12.07
N VAL A 97 -0.04 -13.73 13.06
CA VAL A 97 -0.25 -14.01 14.48
C VAL A 97 -1.38 -13.10 14.96
N GLY A 98 -2.57 -13.65 15.21
CA GLY A 98 -3.75 -12.92 15.67
C GLY A 98 -3.74 -12.60 17.16
N THR A 99 -2.58 -12.27 17.73
CA THR A 99 -2.43 -11.96 19.16
C THR A 99 -2.46 -10.45 19.36
N GLU A 100 -3.42 -9.98 20.14
CA GLU A 100 -3.41 -8.60 20.62
C GLU A 100 -2.27 -8.42 21.63
N LEU A 101 -1.44 -7.41 21.42
CA LEU A 101 -0.30 -7.10 22.28
C LEU A 101 -0.73 -6.16 23.41
N THR A 102 -1.21 -6.72 24.51
CA THR A 102 -1.52 -5.96 25.75
C THR A 102 -0.39 -6.01 26.78
N GLU A 103 0.47 -7.04 26.70
CA GLU A 103 1.62 -7.27 27.58
C GLU A 103 2.83 -7.79 26.78
N SER A 104 3.91 -8.15 27.48
CA SER A 104 5.12 -8.70 26.86
C SER A 104 4.82 -10.00 26.10
N TRP A 105 5.20 -10.05 24.82
CA TRP A 105 5.00 -11.20 23.93
C TRP A 105 6.33 -11.83 23.51
N VAL A 106 6.40 -13.16 23.55
CA VAL A 106 7.60 -13.93 23.19
C VAL A 106 7.23 -14.99 22.17
N ARG A 107 8.00 -15.08 21.08
CA ARG A 107 7.86 -16.13 20.06
C ARG A 107 9.21 -16.71 19.67
N SER A 108 9.31 -18.04 19.79
CA SER A 108 10.49 -18.78 19.33
C SER A 108 10.47 -18.95 17.82
N VAL A 109 11.60 -18.67 17.17
CA VAL A 109 11.83 -18.92 15.75
C VAL A 109 12.84 -20.05 15.63
N THR A 110 12.42 -21.17 15.03
CA THR A 110 13.23 -22.41 14.98
C THR A 110 13.97 -22.60 13.66
N ASN A 111 13.63 -21.84 12.62
CA ASN A 111 14.27 -21.96 11.33
C ASN A 111 15.64 -21.27 11.34
N THR A 112 16.70 -22.06 11.34
CA THR A 112 18.10 -21.61 11.37
C THR A 112 18.63 -21.12 10.02
N GLN A 113 17.87 -21.32 8.94
CA GLN A 113 18.21 -20.85 7.59
C GLN A 113 17.76 -19.40 7.33
N LEU A 114 17.07 -18.76 8.30
CA LEU A 114 16.62 -17.38 8.15
C LEU A 114 17.79 -16.40 8.28
N SER A 115 17.88 -15.45 7.35
CA SER A 115 18.86 -14.35 7.42
C SER A 115 18.35 -13.15 8.21
N ALA A 116 17.02 -12.98 8.33
CA ALA A 116 16.38 -11.90 9.06
C ALA A 116 14.95 -12.27 9.46
N VAL A 117 14.41 -11.59 10.47
CA VAL A 117 13.00 -11.65 10.88
C VAL A 117 12.40 -10.26 10.76
N ARG A 118 11.27 -10.13 10.05
CA ARG A 118 10.48 -8.89 9.98
C ARG A 118 9.23 -9.05 10.83
N LEU A 119 8.97 -8.08 11.70
CA LEU A 119 7.76 -8.00 12.50
C LEU A 119 6.86 -6.91 11.89
N ARG A 120 5.60 -7.25 11.60
CA ARG A 120 4.57 -6.28 11.20
C ARG A 120 3.59 -6.14 12.35
N LEU A 121 3.45 -4.92 12.87
CA LEU A 121 2.45 -4.57 13.86
C LEU A 121 1.36 -3.76 13.17
N SER A 122 0.10 -4.06 13.47
CA SER A 122 -1.06 -3.29 13.03
C SER A 122 -1.83 -2.82 14.25
N CYS A 123 -2.13 -1.53 14.32
CA CYS A 123 -3.12 -0.99 15.25
C CYS A 123 -4.41 -0.66 14.49
N PRO A 124 -5.58 -0.80 15.14
CA PRO A 124 -6.81 -0.22 14.59
C PRO A 124 -6.65 1.30 14.45
N GLN A 125 -7.48 1.89 13.58
CA GLN A 125 -7.46 3.30 13.23
C GLN A 125 -7.40 4.20 14.48
N LEU A 126 -6.30 4.96 14.59
CA LEU A 126 -6.09 5.95 15.65
C LEU A 126 -6.73 7.27 15.22
N GLN A 127 -8.06 7.32 15.21
CA GLN A 127 -8.81 8.55 14.96
C GLN A 127 -9.40 9.11 16.25
N GLU A 128 -9.31 10.43 16.39
CA GLU A 128 -9.91 11.19 17.47
C GLU A 128 -10.83 12.24 16.84
N GLN A 129 -12.14 12.07 17.00
CA GLN A 129 -13.08 13.16 16.71
C GLN A 129 -13.10 14.12 17.88
N LYS A 130 -12.77 15.39 17.61
CA LYS A 130 -12.86 16.45 18.59
C LYS A 130 -14.25 17.06 18.58
N ASP A 131 -14.64 17.67 19.70
CA ASP A 131 -15.96 18.32 19.88
C ASP A 131 -16.16 19.52 18.93
N ASP A 132 -15.11 20.00 18.26
CA ASP A 132 -15.15 21.05 17.23
C ASP A 132 -15.34 20.51 15.80
N GLY A 133 -15.51 19.19 15.65
CA GLY A 133 -15.72 18.52 14.36
C GLY A 133 -14.42 18.16 13.62
N ASP A 134 -13.25 18.44 14.20
CA ASP A 134 -11.96 18.04 13.62
C ASP A 134 -11.78 16.50 13.71
N THR A 135 -11.16 15.92 12.68
CA THR A 135 -10.90 14.46 12.51
C THR A 135 -9.46 14.16 12.07
#